data_AF-A0A933A4A8-F1
#
_entry.id   AF-A0A933A4A8-F1
#
_cell.length_a   1.000
_cell.length_b   1.000
_cell.length_c   1.000
_cell.angle_alpha   90.00
_cell.angle_beta   90.00
_cell.angle_gamma   90.00
#
_symmetry.space_group_name_H-M   'P 1'
#
loop_
_entity.id
_entity.type
_entity.pdbx_description
1 polymer ?
#
loop_
_entity_poly.entity_id
_entity_poly.type
_entity_poly.pdbx_seq_one_letter_code
_entity_poly.pdbx_strand_id
1 'polypeptide(L)'
;MVGTTEGTNGVKKSYFHLVFGQEGEVEAAMRLAWCLESDGLALLREKGIRFPHLFVVSYRQDGEGDGARLVDEQRWLLPLEDGFTVLYFQSHGQHLICATIVWAANQSSQRQSWAELHRSFLRKADNGKWYIPFSNGREFDLVYLPSFHLPTYESAEVTVAKEFFAPEPPAWQRWWVNLFFETKPRDECEFRKRQWFWAYPFQWLPVFFWVTTNIFVRAVCCGVMFLFGYRYVNWKCLLHPFSMDFGDLDATESLLKAPPYTSHYFHTSRADGTRRPRWQWPLRLPLVWANLAGIAALAFFYPKEMMRVALLTGNVTLRLVIILVICVTAVTAKRLVWRRLTRNEEVGTKRSERTARLFKERKKFEQRKMEVFFTRSLEPLTCANGGPRTAALAALPPSHRKRIKLRFLDLKARLCRPFAR
;
A
#
# COMPACT_ATOMS: atom_id res chain seq x y z
N MET A 1 23.77 -24.68 9.04
CA MET A 1 23.20 -25.88 9.70
C MET A 1 21.70 -25.70 9.70
N VAL A 2 20.97 -26.54 8.96
CA VAL A 2 19.51 -26.43 8.84
C VAL A 2 18.90 -27.21 9.99
N GLY A 3 18.40 -26.51 11.00
CA GLY A 3 17.66 -27.11 12.11
C GLY A 3 16.21 -27.28 11.71
N THR A 4 15.79 -28.51 11.41
CA THR A 4 14.37 -28.87 11.32
C THR A 4 13.86 -29.14 12.74
N THR A 5 12.98 -28.29 13.25
CA THR A 5 12.37 -28.43 14.57
C THR A 5 11.26 -29.48 14.55
N GLU A 6 11.54 -30.68 15.08
CA GLU A 6 10.53 -31.74 15.28
C GLU A 6 9.79 -31.52 16.60
N GLY A 7 8.58 -30.94 16.52
CA GLY A 7 7.62 -30.89 17.62
C GLY A 7 6.53 -31.95 17.43
N THR A 8 6.37 -32.84 18.41
CA THR A 8 5.38 -33.92 18.46
C THR A 8 3.94 -33.38 18.60
N ASN A 9 3.32 -33.01 17.48
CA ASN A 9 1.89 -32.78 17.31
C ASN A 9 1.49 -33.49 16.02
N GLY A 10 0.34 -34.18 16.01
CA GLY A 10 -0.11 -35.06 14.92
C GLY A 10 0.33 -34.54 13.55
N VAL A 11 1.18 -35.32 12.87
CA VAL A 11 1.94 -34.90 11.68
C VAL A 11 0.97 -34.27 10.68
N LYS A 12 0.94 -32.93 10.62
CA LYS A 12 0.18 -32.21 9.61
C LYS A 12 0.79 -32.62 8.27
N LYS A 13 0.02 -33.37 7.49
CA LYS A 13 0.42 -33.86 6.17
C LYS A 13 0.82 -32.67 5.30
N SER A 14 2.10 -32.55 4.95
CA SER A 14 2.55 -31.49 4.04
C SER A 14 2.27 -31.87 2.59
N TYR A 15 1.92 -30.89 1.76
CA TYR A 15 1.63 -31.08 0.34
C TYR A 15 2.79 -30.68 -0.57
N PHE A 16 3.80 -29.99 -0.03
CA PHE A 16 4.97 -29.53 -0.76
C PHE A 16 6.08 -29.21 0.24
N HIS A 17 7.32 -29.23 -0.20
CA HIS A 17 8.46 -28.88 0.63
C HIS A 17 9.24 -27.72 0.03
N LEU A 18 9.72 -26.83 0.90
CA LEU A 18 10.60 -25.74 0.54
C LEU A 18 12.05 -26.14 0.84
N VAL A 19 12.92 -25.91 -0.12
CA VAL A 19 14.36 -26.11 0.03
C VAL A 19 15.04 -24.76 -0.13
N PHE A 20 15.74 -24.36 0.91
CA PHE A 20 16.47 -23.10 0.95
C PHE A 20 17.96 -23.34 0.76
N GLY A 21 18.62 -22.43 0.04
CA GLY A 21 20.07 -22.42 -0.08
C GLY A 21 20.58 -21.01 -0.18
N GLN A 22 21.59 -20.69 0.61
CA GLN A 22 22.39 -19.49 0.45
C GLN A 22 23.51 -19.79 -0.55
N GLU A 23 23.66 -18.92 -1.55
CA GLU A 23 24.76 -19.03 -2.50
C GLU A 23 25.86 -18.06 -2.09
N GLY A 24 26.77 -18.52 -1.23
CA GLY A 24 27.89 -17.71 -0.74
C GLY A 24 27.46 -16.49 0.09
N GLU A 25 28.39 -15.97 0.88
CA GLU A 25 28.20 -14.80 1.74
C GLU A 25 28.25 -13.47 0.96
N VAL A 26 27.73 -13.41 -0.28
CA VAL A 26 28.02 -12.26 -1.18
C VAL A 26 26.80 -11.35 -1.40
N GLU A 27 25.56 -11.84 -1.22
CA GLU A 27 24.36 -11.05 -1.54
C GLU A 27 23.24 -11.22 -0.50
N ALA A 28 22.39 -10.18 -0.35
CA ALA A 28 21.11 -10.23 0.39
C ALA A 28 20.02 -11.01 -0.38
N ALA A 29 20.41 -12.17 -0.91
CA ALA A 29 19.59 -13.00 -1.76
C ALA A 29 19.64 -14.45 -1.28
N MET A 30 18.53 -15.15 -1.41
CA MET A 30 18.44 -16.57 -1.06
C MET A 30 17.75 -17.34 -2.17
N ARG A 31 18.28 -18.52 -2.46
CA ARG A 31 17.66 -19.44 -3.40
C ARG A 31 16.57 -20.22 -2.68
N LEU A 32 15.40 -20.20 -3.29
CA LEU A 32 14.26 -20.99 -2.86
C LEU A 32 13.93 -21.96 -4.00
N ALA A 33 13.95 -23.25 -3.69
CA ALA A 33 13.39 -24.29 -4.54
C ALA A 33 12.21 -24.95 -3.81
N TRP A 34 11.33 -25.59 -4.56
CA TRP A 34 10.23 -26.33 -3.98
C TRP A 34 9.96 -27.60 -4.76
N CYS A 35 9.51 -28.63 -4.06
CA CYS A 35 9.01 -29.86 -4.65
C CYS A 35 7.60 -30.17 -4.12
N LEU A 36 6.80 -30.84 -4.95
CA LEU A 36 5.44 -31.22 -4.60
C LEU A 36 5.38 -32.64 -4.06
N GLU A 37 4.62 -32.85 -2.98
CA GLU A 37 4.26 -34.20 -2.57
C GLU A 37 3.22 -34.78 -3.52
N SER A 38 3.21 -36.11 -3.66
CA SER A 38 2.28 -36.82 -4.55
C SER A 38 0.82 -36.51 -4.21
N ASP A 39 0.52 -36.39 -2.92
CA ASP A 39 -0.79 -36.00 -2.40
C ASP A 39 -1.17 -34.56 -2.77
N GLY A 40 -0.21 -33.64 -2.77
CA GLY A 40 -0.43 -32.25 -3.17
C GLY A 40 -0.74 -32.15 -4.65
N LEU A 41 -0.01 -32.91 -5.47
CA LEU A 41 -0.28 -33.03 -6.89
C LEU A 41 -1.66 -33.62 -7.18
N ALA A 42 -2.04 -34.69 -6.46
CA ALA A 42 -3.35 -35.33 -6.58
C ALA A 42 -4.48 -34.36 -6.25
N LEU A 43 -4.35 -33.58 -5.18
CA LEU A 43 -5.33 -32.58 -4.75
C LEU A 43 -5.48 -31.44 -5.78
N LEU A 44 -4.38 -30.95 -6.35
CA LEU A 44 -4.42 -29.95 -7.41
C LEU A 44 -5.09 -30.48 -8.67
N ARG A 45 -4.86 -31.76 -9.01
CA ARG A 45 -5.48 -32.45 -10.16
C ARG A 45 -6.97 -32.66 -9.93
N GLU A 46 -7.37 -33.09 -8.73
CA GLU A 46 -8.78 -33.27 -8.34
C GLU A 46 -9.56 -31.95 -8.45
N LYS A 47 -8.97 -30.87 -7.95
CA LYS A 47 -9.56 -29.51 -8.04
C LYS A 47 -9.49 -28.92 -9.46
N GLY A 48 -8.82 -29.57 -10.41
CA GLY A 48 -8.70 -29.11 -11.79
C GLY A 48 -7.93 -27.78 -11.94
N ILE A 49 -6.93 -27.56 -11.09
CA ILE A 49 -6.16 -26.31 -11.04
C ILE A 49 -5.10 -26.28 -12.16
N ARG A 50 -5.19 -25.29 -13.05
CA ARG A 50 -4.34 -25.14 -14.23
C ARG A 50 -3.13 -24.24 -14.02
N PHE A 51 -3.29 -23.19 -13.22
CA PHE A 51 -2.26 -22.18 -13.00
C PHE A 51 -2.02 -22.01 -11.51
N PRO A 52 -1.54 -23.06 -10.81
CA PRO A 52 -1.16 -22.92 -9.41
C PRO A 52 0.08 -22.04 -9.30
N HIS A 53 0.12 -21.22 -8.26
CA HIS A 53 1.24 -20.35 -7.93
C HIS A 53 1.70 -20.63 -6.51
N LEU A 54 3.00 -20.59 -6.27
CA LEU A 54 3.56 -20.50 -4.93
C LEU A 54 3.50 -19.05 -4.47
N PHE A 55 2.69 -18.80 -3.45
CA PHE A 55 2.66 -17.52 -2.76
C PHE A 55 3.63 -17.57 -1.58
N VAL A 56 4.62 -16.68 -1.59
CA VAL A 56 5.67 -16.60 -0.57
C VAL A 56 5.55 -15.27 0.11
N VAL A 57 5.59 -15.29 1.44
CA VAL A 57 5.60 -14.10 2.28
C VAL A 57 6.83 -14.15 3.17
N SER A 58 7.56 -13.04 3.26
CA SER A 58 8.65 -12.87 4.22
C SER A 58 8.29 -11.77 5.20
N TYR A 59 8.44 -12.08 6.48
CA TYR A 59 8.29 -11.16 7.59
C TYR A 59 9.64 -10.97 8.27
N ARG A 60 10.03 -9.73 8.56
CA ARG A 60 11.16 -9.47 9.44
C ARG A 60 10.71 -9.61 10.90
N GLN A 61 11.44 -10.38 11.69
CA GLN A 61 11.25 -10.43 13.13
C GLN A 61 11.96 -9.22 13.77
N ASP A 62 11.20 -8.43 14.53
CA ASP A 62 11.69 -7.27 15.29
C ASP A 62 11.56 -7.57 16.79
N GLY A 63 12.70 -7.58 17.48
CA GLY A 63 12.83 -8.08 18.85
C GLY A 63 13.25 -9.55 18.91
N GLU A 64 13.61 -10.00 20.11
CA GLU A 64 14.13 -11.35 20.37
C GLU A 64 13.10 -12.16 21.20
N GLY A 65 12.98 -13.46 20.91
CA GLY A 65 12.11 -14.39 21.64
C GLY A 65 10.64 -14.40 21.20
N ASP A 66 9.78 -15.04 22.00
CA ASP A 66 8.37 -15.30 21.66
C ASP A 66 7.49 -14.05 21.50
N GLY A 67 7.98 -12.89 21.93
CA GLY A 67 7.34 -11.58 21.72
C GLY A 67 7.77 -10.85 20.46
N ALA A 68 8.58 -11.47 19.59
CA ALA A 68 9.08 -10.85 18.37
C ALA A 68 7.91 -10.37 17.50
N ARG A 69 7.89 -9.07 17.20
CA ARG A 69 6.89 -8.48 16.33
C ARG A 69 7.29 -8.76 14.90
N LEU A 70 6.35 -9.24 14.09
CA LEU A 70 6.55 -9.40 12.66
C LEU A 70 6.32 -8.05 11.99
N VAL A 71 7.40 -7.47 11.47
CA VAL A 71 7.47 -6.15 10.85
C VAL A 71 7.93 -6.33 9.40
N ASP A 72 7.56 -5.41 8.52
CA ASP A 72 7.95 -5.38 7.10
C ASP A 72 7.65 -6.66 6.31
N GLU A 73 6.52 -6.63 5.61
CA GLU A 73 6.05 -7.76 4.83
C GLU A 73 6.40 -7.64 3.34
N GLN A 74 7.15 -8.61 2.84
CA GLN A 74 7.41 -8.81 1.42
C GLN A 74 6.62 -9.99 0.90
N ARG A 75 6.10 -9.87 -0.33
CA ARG A 75 5.25 -10.88 -0.96
C ARG A 75 5.74 -11.17 -2.36
N TRP A 76 5.81 -12.45 -2.70
CA TRP A 76 6.07 -12.93 -4.05
C TRP A 76 4.97 -13.88 -4.47
N LEU A 77 4.61 -13.79 -5.74
CA LEU A 77 3.74 -14.74 -6.40
C LEU A 77 4.57 -15.40 -7.51
N LEU A 78 4.76 -16.70 -7.43
CA LEU A 78 5.68 -17.45 -8.28
C LEU A 78 4.90 -18.54 -9.01
N PRO A 79 5.05 -18.70 -10.33
CA PRO A 79 4.45 -19.84 -11.02
C PRO A 79 4.98 -21.15 -10.44
N LEU A 80 4.09 -22.08 -10.03
CA LEU A 80 4.52 -23.32 -9.39
C LEU A 80 5.40 -24.18 -10.31
N GLU A 81 5.20 -24.07 -11.62
CA GLU A 81 5.97 -24.74 -12.67
C GLU A 81 7.45 -24.31 -12.73
N ASP A 82 7.83 -23.18 -12.13
CA ASP A 82 9.23 -22.74 -12.19
C ASP A 82 10.14 -23.59 -11.30
N GLY A 83 9.61 -24.20 -10.21
CA GLY A 83 10.33 -25.05 -9.26
C GLY A 83 11.46 -24.35 -8.46
N PHE A 84 11.81 -23.12 -8.81
CA PHE A 84 12.97 -22.40 -8.28
C PHE A 84 12.81 -20.88 -8.46
N THR A 85 13.25 -20.12 -7.46
CA THR A 85 13.43 -18.67 -7.55
C THR A 85 14.61 -18.21 -6.69
N VAL A 86 15.01 -16.95 -6.89
CA VAL A 86 15.85 -16.22 -5.94
C VAL A 86 14.96 -15.18 -5.26
N LEU A 87 14.93 -15.19 -3.93
CA LEU A 87 14.30 -14.18 -3.09
C LEU A 87 15.33 -13.11 -2.75
N TYR A 88 14.95 -11.85 -2.85
CA TYR A 88 15.80 -10.71 -2.52
C TYR A 88 15.20 -9.99 -1.32
N PHE A 89 15.98 -9.87 -0.25
CA PHE A 89 15.55 -9.20 0.97
C PHE A 89 15.82 -7.70 0.88
N GLN A 90 14.95 -6.88 1.46
CA GLN A 90 15.14 -5.42 1.53
C GLN A 90 15.69 -4.96 2.89
N SER A 91 15.83 -5.86 3.85
CA SER A 91 16.32 -5.56 5.19
C SER A 91 17.09 -6.73 5.79
N HIS A 92 18.03 -6.40 6.68
CA HIS A 92 18.78 -7.38 7.47
C HIS A 92 17.97 -7.88 8.66
N GLY A 93 18.47 -8.93 9.31
CA GLY A 93 17.88 -9.51 10.52
C GLY A 93 17.33 -10.91 10.28
N GLN A 94 16.54 -11.38 11.24
CA GLN A 94 15.84 -12.66 11.15
C GLN A 94 14.54 -12.48 10.36
N HIS A 95 14.34 -13.31 9.35
CA HIS A 95 13.16 -13.34 8.51
C HIS A 95 12.43 -14.67 8.69
N LEU A 96 11.13 -14.61 8.91
CA LEU A 96 10.23 -15.76 8.82
C LEU A 96 9.61 -15.78 7.43
N ILE A 97 9.93 -16.82 6.66
CA ILE A 97 9.39 -17.03 5.33
C ILE A 97 8.29 -18.07 5.44
N CYS A 98 7.10 -17.72 4.99
CA CYS A 98 5.95 -18.61 4.93
C CYS A 98 5.54 -18.74 3.45
N ALA A 99 5.28 -19.95 2.98
CA ALA A 99 4.75 -20.17 1.64
C ALA A 99 3.51 -21.05 1.66
N THR A 100 2.64 -20.84 0.67
CA THR A 100 1.49 -21.71 0.40
C THR A 100 1.19 -21.70 -1.10
N ILE A 101 0.52 -22.74 -1.59
CA ILE A 101 0.12 -22.83 -3.00
C ILE A 101 -1.27 -22.22 -3.16
N VAL A 102 -1.40 -21.25 -4.05
CA VAL A 102 -2.63 -20.50 -4.33
C VAL A 102 -3.05 -20.61 -5.79
N TRP A 103 -4.32 -20.35 -6.08
CA TRP A 103 -4.85 -20.31 -7.45
C TRP A 103 -6.01 -19.32 -7.57
N ALA A 104 -6.24 -18.82 -8.79
CA ALA A 104 -7.38 -17.94 -9.06
C ALA A 104 -8.69 -18.73 -9.16
N ALA A 105 -9.81 -18.08 -8.86
CA ALA A 105 -11.14 -18.63 -9.15
C ALA A 105 -11.33 -18.80 -10.65
N ASN A 106 -10.95 -17.76 -11.41
CA ASN A 106 -11.03 -17.76 -12.85
C ASN A 106 -9.69 -18.17 -13.47
N GLN A 107 -9.68 -19.35 -14.07
CA GLN A 107 -8.50 -19.95 -14.71
C GLN A 107 -8.63 -20.03 -16.23
N SER A 108 -9.42 -19.12 -16.84
CA SER A 108 -9.62 -19.09 -18.28
C SER A 108 -8.31 -18.88 -19.05
N SER A 109 -7.38 -18.11 -18.48
CA SER A 109 -6.06 -17.83 -19.02
C SER A 109 -5.07 -17.52 -17.92
N GLN A 110 -3.79 -17.80 -18.17
CA GLN A 110 -2.69 -17.49 -17.24
C GLN A 110 -2.66 -16.00 -16.87
N ARG A 111 -2.88 -15.11 -17.84
CA ARG A 111 -2.90 -13.65 -17.61
C ARG A 111 -4.04 -13.21 -16.68
N GLN A 112 -5.24 -13.77 -16.83
CA GLN A 112 -6.35 -13.44 -15.94
C GLN A 112 -6.13 -14.02 -14.54
N SER A 113 -5.66 -15.27 -14.46
CA SER A 113 -5.33 -15.89 -13.17
C SER A 113 -4.25 -15.10 -12.43
N TRP A 114 -3.19 -14.69 -13.12
CA TRP A 114 -2.15 -13.83 -12.57
C TRP A 114 -2.69 -12.48 -12.12
N ALA A 115 -3.51 -11.81 -12.94
CA ALA A 115 -4.06 -10.50 -12.60
C ALA A 115 -4.99 -10.56 -11.36
N GLU A 116 -5.79 -11.62 -11.23
CA GLU A 116 -6.65 -11.85 -10.07
C GLU A 116 -5.81 -12.11 -8.82
N LEU A 117 -4.86 -13.03 -8.88
CA LEU A 117 -3.96 -13.33 -7.77
C LEU A 117 -3.11 -12.11 -7.36
N HIS A 118 -2.57 -11.38 -8.33
CA HIS A 118 -1.81 -10.15 -8.08
C HIS A 118 -2.69 -9.09 -7.41
N ARG A 119 -3.96 -8.95 -7.82
CA ARG A 119 -4.90 -8.01 -7.21
C ARG A 119 -5.26 -8.42 -5.77
N SER A 120 -5.37 -9.71 -5.49
CA SER A 120 -5.71 -10.22 -4.16
C SER A 120 -4.52 -10.18 -3.21
N PHE A 121 -3.36 -10.69 -3.64
CA PHE A 121 -2.22 -10.95 -2.77
C PHE A 121 -1.14 -9.86 -2.82
N LEU A 122 -0.94 -9.20 -3.96
CA LEU A 122 0.13 -8.23 -4.19
C LEU A 122 -0.36 -6.77 -4.28
N ARG A 123 -1.62 -6.50 -3.94
CA ARG A 123 -2.13 -5.13 -3.91
C ARG A 123 -1.88 -4.47 -2.55
N LYS A 124 -1.21 -3.33 -2.57
CA LYS A 124 -1.11 -2.41 -1.43
C LYS A 124 -2.23 -1.35 -1.52
N ALA A 125 -2.77 -0.97 -0.37
CA ALA A 125 -3.58 0.22 -0.20
C ALA A 125 -2.72 1.50 -0.29
N ASP A 126 -3.35 2.65 -0.36
CA ASP A 126 -2.67 3.94 -0.54
C ASP A 126 -1.76 4.29 0.65
N ASN A 127 -2.12 3.81 1.85
CA ASN A 127 -1.30 3.91 3.07
C ASN A 127 -0.09 2.93 3.09
N GLY A 128 0.14 2.18 2.01
CA GLY A 128 1.22 1.21 1.89
C GLY A 128 0.99 -0.14 2.57
N LYS A 129 -0.12 -0.32 3.31
CA LYS A 129 -0.49 -1.60 3.91
C LYS A 129 -1.04 -2.55 2.84
N TRP A 130 -0.84 -3.85 3.03
CA TRP A 130 -1.43 -4.84 2.14
C TRP A 130 -2.94 -4.93 2.33
N TYR A 131 -3.67 -5.13 1.23
CA TYR A 131 -5.13 -5.17 1.26
C TYR A 131 -5.67 -6.35 2.08
N ILE A 132 -4.98 -7.48 2.02
CA ILE A 132 -5.26 -8.67 2.83
C ILE A 132 -4.17 -8.76 3.89
N PRO A 133 -4.42 -8.34 5.13
CA PRO A 133 -3.45 -8.50 6.21
C PRO A 133 -3.39 -9.98 6.61
N PHE A 134 -2.19 -10.47 6.90
CA PHE A 134 -2.01 -11.76 7.55
C PHE A 134 -1.85 -11.50 9.06
N SER A 135 -2.91 -11.76 9.81
CA SER A 135 -2.89 -11.65 11.26
C SER A 135 -2.02 -12.76 11.84
N ASN A 136 -1.05 -12.38 12.67
CA ASN A 136 -0.22 -13.24 13.51
C ASN A 136 0.98 -13.96 12.86
N GLY A 137 1.12 -13.94 11.54
CA GLY A 137 2.32 -14.31 10.76
C GLY A 137 3.00 -15.68 11.01
N ARG A 138 2.52 -16.46 12.00
CA ARG A 138 2.88 -17.86 12.24
C ARG A 138 1.89 -18.82 11.58
N GLU A 139 0.66 -18.39 11.33
CA GLU A 139 -0.36 -19.13 10.58
C GLU A 139 -0.87 -18.28 9.42
N PHE A 140 -0.98 -18.88 8.23
CA PHE A 140 -1.72 -18.29 7.12
C PHE A 140 -3.21 -18.33 7.49
N ASP A 141 -3.66 -17.38 8.30
CA ASP A 141 -5.05 -17.25 8.65
C ASP A 141 -5.79 -16.59 7.47
N LEU A 142 -5.92 -17.35 6.37
CA LEU A 142 -6.61 -16.99 5.14
C LEU A 142 -8.13 -17.12 5.34
N VAL A 143 -8.66 -16.74 6.51
CA VAL A 143 -10.09 -16.75 6.86
C VAL A 143 -10.93 -16.06 5.78
N TYR A 144 -10.36 -15.07 5.10
CA TYR A 144 -11.02 -14.29 4.06
C TYR A 144 -10.81 -14.84 2.63
N LEU A 145 -10.03 -15.92 2.45
CA LEU A 145 -9.78 -16.56 1.14
C LEU A 145 -9.90 -18.12 1.18
N PRO A 146 -10.95 -18.69 1.81
CA PRO A 146 -11.01 -20.11 2.13
C PRO A 146 -10.95 -21.07 0.92
N SER A 147 -11.13 -20.58 -0.31
CA SER A 147 -11.30 -21.44 -1.50
C SER A 147 -10.09 -21.50 -2.45
N PHE A 148 -9.05 -20.70 -2.21
CA PHE A 148 -8.02 -20.42 -3.22
C PHE A 148 -6.59 -20.76 -2.80
N HIS A 149 -6.44 -21.65 -1.81
CA HIS A 149 -5.14 -22.08 -1.30
C HIS A 149 -5.15 -23.54 -0.83
N LEU A 150 -3.98 -24.14 -0.73
CA LEU A 150 -3.81 -25.41 -0.01
C LEU A 150 -3.92 -25.16 1.50
N PRO A 151 -4.54 -26.06 2.27
CA PRO A 151 -4.78 -25.87 3.70
C PRO A 151 -3.50 -25.99 4.54
N THR A 152 -2.35 -26.24 3.91
CA THR A 152 -1.05 -26.32 4.56
C THR A 152 -0.15 -25.21 4.05
N TYR A 153 0.80 -24.85 4.90
CA TYR A 153 1.87 -23.93 4.57
C TYR A 153 3.17 -24.53 5.08
N GLU A 154 4.27 -24.09 4.49
CA GLU A 154 5.62 -24.39 4.92
C GLU A 154 6.26 -23.10 5.38
N SER A 155 7.06 -23.16 6.44
CA SER A 155 7.76 -22.00 6.97
C SER A 155 9.22 -22.29 7.27
N ALA A 156 10.08 -21.30 7.06
CA ALA A 156 11.48 -21.38 7.45
C ALA A 156 11.99 -20.03 7.94
N GLU A 157 12.90 -20.08 8.90
CA GLU A 157 13.60 -18.92 9.42
C GLU A 157 14.93 -18.73 8.71
N VAL A 158 15.21 -17.51 8.30
CA VAL A 158 16.39 -17.14 7.52
C VAL A 158 17.00 -15.90 8.13
N THR A 159 18.27 -15.98 8.50
CA THR A 159 19.03 -14.82 8.98
C THR A 159 19.78 -14.18 7.83
N VAL A 160 19.51 -12.90 7.60
CA VAL A 160 20.20 -12.09 6.58
C VAL A 160 21.14 -11.13 7.29
N ALA A 161 22.43 -11.22 6.97
CA ALA A 161 23.46 -10.40 7.60
C ALA A 161 23.31 -8.91 7.27
N LYS A 162 23.79 -8.05 8.18
CA LYS A 162 23.73 -6.59 8.03
C LYS A 162 24.70 -6.07 6.98
N GLU A 163 25.80 -6.78 6.71
CA GLU A 163 26.83 -6.33 5.77
C GLU A 163 26.32 -6.22 4.32
N PHE A 164 25.26 -6.93 3.97
CA PHE A 164 24.68 -6.88 2.63
C PHE A 164 23.90 -5.60 2.32
N PHE A 165 23.61 -4.77 3.33
CA PHE A 165 22.81 -3.57 3.19
C PHE A 165 23.65 -2.32 3.40
N ALA A 166 23.22 -1.23 2.78
CA ALA A 166 23.85 0.05 3.03
C ALA A 166 23.63 0.46 4.50
N PRO A 167 24.57 1.19 5.11
CA PRO A 167 24.36 1.74 6.44
C PRO A 167 23.11 2.62 6.46
N GLU A 168 22.30 2.47 7.50
CA GLU A 168 21.08 3.27 7.64
C GLU A 168 21.40 4.77 7.67
N PRO A 169 20.61 5.60 6.98
CA PRO A 169 20.80 7.04 7.03
C PRO A 169 20.57 7.56 8.45
N PRO A 170 21.31 8.60 8.87
CA PRO A 170 21.13 9.24 10.17
C PRO A 170 19.71 9.77 10.35
N ALA A 171 19.24 9.82 11.60
CA ALA A 171 17.84 10.15 11.93
C ALA A 171 17.38 11.51 11.38
N TRP A 172 18.25 12.53 11.40
CA TRP A 172 17.94 13.86 10.84
C TRP A 172 17.68 13.82 9.34
N GLN A 173 18.41 12.99 8.59
CA GLN A 173 18.25 12.84 7.15
C GLN A 173 16.98 12.08 6.84
N ARG A 174 16.64 11.06 7.65
CA ARG A 174 15.35 10.36 7.56
C ARG A 174 14.18 11.30 7.81
N TRP A 175 14.28 12.16 8.83
CA TRP A 175 13.28 13.18 9.11
C TRP A 175 13.15 14.17 7.95
N TRP A 176 14.27 14.73 7.46
CA TRP A 176 14.26 15.68 6.35
C TRP A 176 13.63 15.08 5.10
N VAL A 177 14.12 13.93 4.63
CA VAL A 177 13.63 13.32 3.38
C VAL A 177 12.15 12.94 3.44
N ASN A 178 11.60 12.71 4.64
CA ASN A 178 10.19 12.33 4.83
C ASN A 178 9.29 13.46 5.32
N LEU A 179 9.78 14.71 5.42
CA LEU A 179 9.03 15.81 6.03
C LEU A 179 7.65 16.06 5.39
N PHE A 180 7.52 15.89 4.07
CA PHE A 180 6.26 16.05 3.33
C PHE A 180 5.61 14.73 2.89
N PHE A 181 6.08 13.61 3.42
CA PHE A 181 5.54 12.29 3.08
C PHE A 181 4.87 11.68 4.31
N GLU A 182 3.56 11.45 4.24
CA GLU A 182 2.81 10.78 5.32
C GLU A 182 3.25 9.33 5.54
N THR A 183 3.81 8.69 4.51
CA THR A 183 4.23 7.29 4.53
C THR A 183 5.75 7.17 4.54
N LYS A 184 6.27 6.24 5.35
CA LYS A 184 7.68 5.85 5.30
C LYS A 184 8.05 5.29 3.92
N PRO A 185 9.29 5.47 3.45
CA PRO A 185 9.76 4.86 2.21
C PRO A 185 9.64 3.33 2.32
N ARG A 186 9.26 2.66 1.22
CA ARG A 186 9.12 1.20 1.21
C ARG A 186 10.45 0.48 1.19
N ASP A 187 11.42 1.04 0.48
CA ASP A 187 12.76 0.51 0.30
C ASP A 187 13.80 1.63 0.23
N GLU A 188 15.08 1.25 0.26
CA GLU A 188 16.18 2.21 0.12
C GLU A 188 16.14 2.96 -1.21
N CYS A 189 15.65 2.32 -2.28
CA CYS A 189 15.54 2.92 -3.60
C CYS A 189 14.55 4.08 -3.60
N GLU A 190 13.38 3.90 -2.98
CA GLU A 190 12.38 4.94 -2.81
C GLU A 190 12.90 6.06 -1.91
N PHE A 191 13.60 5.73 -0.83
CA PHE A 191 14.25 6.74 0.01
C PHE A 191 15.28 7.57 -0.77
N ARG A 192 16.20 6.92 -1.50
CA ARG A 192 17.19 7.60 -2.36
C ARG A 192 16.51 8.42 -3.45
N LYS A 193 15.41 7.93 -4.02
CA LYS A 193 14.62 8.68 -5.00
C LYS A 193 14.01 9.93 -4.39
N ARG A 194 13.37 9.82 -3.22
CA ARG A 194 12.84 10.98 -2.47
C ARG A 194 13.95 11.96 -2.14
N GLN A 195 15.10 11.47 -1.68
CA GLN A 195 16.27 12.26 -1.34
C GLN A 195 16.77 13.09 -2.53
N TRP A 196 17.10 12.43 -3.64
CA TRP A 196 17.74 13.07 -4.80
C TRP A 196 16.78 13.87 -5.68
N PHE A 197 15.55 13.40 -5.89
CA PHE A 197 14.61 14.07 -6.80
C PHE A 197 13.73 15.11 -6.11
N TRP A 198 13.53 15.03 -4.79
CA TRP A 198 12.61 15.92 -4.07
C TRP A 198 13.28 16.66 -2.91
N ALA A 199 13.89 15.93 -1.98
CA ALA A 199 14.34 16.47 -0.69
C ALA A 199 15.48 17.48 -0.82
N TYR A 200 16.49 17.20 -1.66
CA TYR A 200 17.60 18.13 -1.86
C TYR A 200 17.33 19.25 -2.86
N PRO A 201 16.76 18.99 -4.06
CA PRO A 201 16.59 20.06 -5.04
C PRO A 201 15.44 21.01 -4.73
N PHE A 202 14.32 20.51 -4.19
CA PHE A 202 13.08 21.30 -4.14
C PHE A 202 12.56 21.54 -2.73
N GLN A 203 12.77 20.62 -1.80
CA GLN A 203 12.11 20.67 -0.49
C GLN A 203 12.51 21.86 0.38
N TRP A 204 13.74 22.35 0.22
CA TRP A 204 14.22 23.53 0.95
C TRP A 204 13.39 24.79 0.63
N LEU A 205 12.80 24.92 -0.57
CA LEU A 205 11.97 26.07 -0.94
C LEU A 205 10.69 26.18 -0.10
N PRO A 206 9.75 25.20 -0.11
CA PRO A 206 8.55 25.26 0.71
C PRO A 206 8.88 25.27 2.21
N VAL A 207 9.94 24.56 2.65
CA VAL A 207 10.38 24.63 4.06
C VAL A 207 10.83 26.04 4.40
N PHE A 208 11.64 26.69 3.55
CA PHE A 208 12.10 28.05 3.78
C PHE A 208 10.93 29.03 3.86
N PHE A 209 9.96 28.96 2.93
CA PHE A 209 8.75 29.77 2.98
C PHE A 209 7.92 29.49 4.23
N TRP A 210 7.72 28.22 4.58
CA TRP A 210 6.97 27.83 5.78
C TRP A 210 7.65 28.32 7.04
N VAL A 211 8.96 28.13 7.20
CA VAL A 211 9.73 28.61 8.37
C VAL A 211 9.66 30.13 8.46
N THR A 212 9.95 30.84 7.36
CA THR A 212 9.94 32.32 7.34
C THR A 212 8.55 32.86 7.68
N THR A 213 7.49 32.27 7.11
CA THR A 213 6.11 32.66 7.39
C THR A 213 5.73 32.36 8.84
N ASN A 214 6.08 31.18 9.37
CA ASN A 214 5.79 30.84 10.77
C ASN A 214 6.53 31.76 11.74
N ILE A 215 7.82 32.01 11.51
CA ILE A 215 8.60 32.95 12.32
C ILE A 215 7.99 34.34 12.25
N PHE A 216 7.62 34.83 11.07
CA PHE A 216 7.00 36.15 10.90
C PHE A 216 5.65 36.25 11.62
N VAL A 217 4.75 35.28 11.41
CA VAL A 217 3.44 35.26 12.07
C VAL A 217 3.61 35.15 13.58
N ARG A 218 4.48 34.28 14.08
CA ARG A 218 4.79 34.17 15.50
C ARG A 218 5.38 35.46 16.06
N ALA A 219 6.27 36.14 15.32
CA ALA A 219 6.84 37.40 15.74
C ALA A 219 5.77 38.50 15.84
N VAL A 220 4.84 38.54 14.89
CA VAL A 220 3.66 39.43 14.93
C VAL A 220 2.77 39.09 16.12
N CYS A 221 2.43 37.81 16.34
CA CYS A 221 1.64 37.39 17.49
C CYS A 221 2.30 37.74 18.83
N CYS A 222 3.59 37.39 18.99
CA CYS A 222 4.39 37.76 20.16
C CYS A 222 4.42 39.27 20.37
N GLY A 223 4.64 40.05 19.30
CA GLY A 223 4.65 41.51 19.35
C GLY A 223 3.30 42.09 19.72
N VAL A 224 2.21 41.57 19.16
CA VAL A 224 0.84 41.94 19.49
C VAL A 224 0.56 41.62 20.96
N MET A 225 0.81 40.39 21.42
CA MET A 225 0.62 40.01 22.82
C MET A 225 1.45 40.90 23.76
N PHE A 226 2.70 41.20 23.40
CA PHE A 226 3.55 42.12 24.14
C PHE A 226 2.97 43.54 24.20
N LEU A 227 2.47 44.08 23.08
CA LEU A 227 1.81 45.40 23.01
C LEU A 227 0.50 45.45 23.81
N PHE A 228 -0.23 44.34 23.89
CA PHE A 228 -1.39 44.18 24.79
C PHE A 228 -0.99 43.95 26.26
N GLY A 229 0.31 44.00 26.58
CA GLY A 229 0.85 43.90 27.93
C GLY A 229 0.96 42.48 28.47
N TYR A 230 0.96 41.45 27.61
CA TYR A 230 1.11 40.07 28.03
C TYR A 230 2.53 39.81 28.57
N ARG A 231 2.63 39.32 29.82
CA ARG A 231 3.90 39.32 30.58
C ARG A 231 4.77 38.08 30.35
N TYR A 232 4.20 37.01 29.79
CA TYR A 232 4.86 35.70 29.66
C TYR A 232 4.87 35.20 28.20
N VAL A 233 5.18 36.11 27.27
CA VAL A 233 5.35 35.76 25.86
C VAL A 233 6.64 34.95 25.69
N ASN A 234 6.51 33.72 25.17
CA ASN A 234 7.66 32.84 24.95
C ASN A 234 8.35 33.14 23.62
N TRP A 235 9.35 34.02 23.66
CA TRP A 235 10.14 34.38 22.47
C TRP A 235 10.99 33.23 21.92
N LYS A 236 11.21 32.14 22.67
CA LYS A 236 11.97 30.96 22.20
C LYS A 236 11.29 30.29 21.00
N CYS A 237 9.98 30.46 20.84
CA CYS A 237 9.23 29.95 19.69
C CYS A 237 9.69 30.52 18.34
N LEU A 238 10.38 31.67 18.34
CA LEU A 238 10.99 32.26 17.14
C LEU A 238 12.31 31.57 16.76
N LEU A 239 13.08 31.13 17.76
CA LEU A 239 14.36 30.47 17.57
C LEU A 239 14.21 28.97 17.28
N HIS A 240 13.08 28.38 17.65
CA HIS A 240 12.80 26.95 17.52
C HIS A 240 11.51 26.67 16.74
N PRO A 241 11.45 27.02 15.44
CA PRO A 241 10.23 26.90 14.64
C PRO A 241 9.77 25.45 14.41
N PHE A 242 10.67 24.47 14.56
CA PHE A 242 10.38 23.05 14.31
C PHE A 242 10.02 22.26 15.57
N SER A 243 10.34 22.76 16.76
CA SER A 243 10.12 22.02 18.02
C SER A 243 9.06 22.65 18.93
N MET A 244 8.58 23.85 18.58
CA MET A 244 7.54 24.56 19.31
C MET A 244 6.39 24.90 18.37
N ASP A 245 5.16 24.77 18.85
CA ASP A 245 3.92 25.06 18.13
C ASP A 245 3.37 26.45 18.50
N PHE A 246 2.26 26.86 17.87
CA PHE A 246 1.58 28.12 18.21
C PHE A 246 1.01 28.13 19.64
N GLY A 247 0.73 26.96 20.22
CA GLY A 247 0.31 26.84 21.62
C GLY A 247 1.40 27.30 22.61
N ASP A 248 2.67 27.11 22.25
CA ASP A 248 3.81 27.43 23.11
C ASP A 248 4.12 28.94 23.21
N LEU A 249 3.38 29.78 22.47
CA LEU A 249 3.50 31.24 22.52
C LEU A 249 3.23 31.78 23.93
N ASP A 250 2.36 31.10 24.68
CA ASP A 250 2.07 31.40 26.06
C ASP A 250 2.89 30.51 26.99
N ALA A 251 3.88 31.09 27.69
CA ALA A 251 4.70 30.33 28.62
C ALA A 251 3.91 29.84 29.85
N THR A 252 2.65 30.26 30.04
CA THR A 252 1.86 29.84 31.20
C THR A 252 1.56 28.35 31.22
N GLU A 253 1.46 27.66 30.09
CA GLU A 253 1.18 26.21 30.10
C GLU A 253 2.33 25.41 30.75
N SER A 254 3.58 25.87 30.55
CA SER A 254 4.75 25.31 31.24
C SER A 254 4.90 25.75 32.70
N LEU A 255 4.17 26.78 33.14
CA LEU A 255 4.14 27.32 34.51
C LEU A 255 2.87 26.94 35.29
N LEU A 256 1.94 26.17 34.70
CA LEU A 256 0.64 25.76 35.27
C LEU A 256 0.72 24.83 36.51
N LYS A 257 1.89 24.69 37.14
CA LYS A 257 1.95 24.29 38.56
C LYS A 257 1.68 25.45 39.52
N ALA A 258 1.52 26.68 39.03
CA ALA A 258 1.10 27.83 39.82
C ALA A 258 -0.44 28.02 39.78
N PRO A 259 -1.07 28.45 40.90
CA PRO A 259 -2.53 28.54 41.02
C PRO A 259 -3.16 29.51 40.01
N PRO A 260 -4.47 29.37 39.70
CA PRO A 260 -5.15 30.06 38.61
C PRO A 260 -5.31 31.55 38.92
N TYR A 261 -4.29 32.34 38.61
CA TYR A 261 -4.39 33.79 38.67
C TYR A 261 -5.08 34.30 37.41
N THR A 262 -6.34 34.69 37.56
CA THR A 262 -7.19 35.43 36.60
C THR A 262 -6.66 36.83 36.21
N SER A 263 -5.38 37.13 36.47
CA SER A 263 -4.82 38.49 36.36
C SER A 263 -4.16 38.80 35.01
N HIS A 264 -4.16 37.90 34.03
CA HIS A 264 -3.44 38.10 32.78
C HIS A 264 -4.15 39.06 31.80
N TYR A 265 -5.49 39.13 31.85
CA TYR A 265 -6.30 39.95 30.94
C TYR A 265 -6.69 41.33 31.50
N PHE A 266 -6.46 41.57 32.79
CA PHE A 266 -6.92 42.77 33.48
C PHE A 266 -5.75 43.55 34.07
N HIS A 267 -5.68 44.86 33.81
CA HIS A 267 -4.82 45.75 34.58
C HIS A 267 -5.66 46.37 35.71
N THR A 268 -5.17 46.30 36.94
CA THR A 268 -5.74 47.04 38.07
C THR A 268 -5.27 48.49 37.99
N SER A 269 -6.18 49.43 37.77
CA SER A 269 -5.87 50.86 37.84
C SER A 269 -5.35 51.19 39.26
N ARG A 270 -4.17 51.82 39.38
CA ARG A 270 -3.63 52.24 40.70
C ARG A 270 -4.49 53.32 41.37
N ALA A 271 -5.23 54.09 40.59
CA ALA A 271 -6.05 55.19 41.10
C ALA A 271 -7.36 54.71 41.73
N ASP A 272 -7.99 53.65 41.17
CA ASP A 272 -9.37 53.31 41.52
C ASP A 272 -9.55 51.83 41.93
N GLY A 273 -8.48 51.03 41.86
CA GLY A 273 -8.53 49.57 42.09
C GLY A 273 -9.31 48.78 41.03
N THR A 274 -9.99 49.45 40.10
CA THR A 274 -10.83 48.81 39.08
C THR A 274 -10.00 47.98 38.10
N ARG A 275 -10.46 46.74 37.85
CA ARG A 275 -9.89 45.82 36.85
C ARG A 275 -10.44 46.19 35.48
N ARG A 276 -9.61 46.79 34.62
CA ARG A 276 -10.01 47.07 33.23
C ARG A 276 -9.40 46.05 32.27
N PRO A 277 -10.15 45.58 31.26
CA PRO A 277 -9.61 44.68 30.26
C PRO A 277 -8.50 45.37 29.46
N ARG A 278 -7.35 44.72 29.32
CA ARG A 278 -6.18 45.32 28.67
C ARG A 278 -6.37 45.59 27.16
N TRP A 279 -7.33 44.92 26.51
CA TRP A 279 -7.67 45.15 25.10
C TRP A 279 -8.25 46.54 24.80
N GLN A 280 -8.68 47.28 25.83
CA GLN A 280 -9.16 48.66 25.65
C GLN A 280 -8.05 49.66 25.33
N TRP A 281 -6.77 49.29 25.50
CA TRP A 281 -5.64 50.18 25.24
C TRP A 281 -5.49 50.56 23.75
N PRO A 282 -5.47 49.62 22.78
CA PRO A 282 -5.37 49.97 21.36
C PRO A 282 -6.64 50.58 20.76
N LEU A 283 -7.83 50.37 21.34
CA LEU A 283 -9.06 51.07 20.90
C LEU A 283 -9.04 52.56 21.22
N ARG A 284 -8.11 53.02 22.07
CA ARG A 284 -7.84 54.44 22.30
C ARG A 284 -6.88 55.02 21.27
N LEU A 285 -6.29 54.20 20.39
CA LEU A 285 -5.42 54.67 19.31
C LEU A 285 -6.28 55.00 18.06
N PRO A 286 -6.33 56.26 17.60
CA PRO A 286 -7.22 56.70 16.51
C PRO A 286 -7.01 55.97 15.17
N LEU A 287 -5.82 55.41 14.93
CA LEU A 287 -5.51 54.63 13.71
C LEU A 287 -6.33 53.34 13.55
N VAL A 288 -6.78 52.73 14.65
CA VAL A 288 -7.56 51.47 14.58
C VAL A 288 -8.94 51.73 13.96
N TRP A 289 -9.55 52.87 14.29
CA TRP A 289 -10.85 53.26 13.75
C TRP A 289 -10.81 53.60 12.26
N ALA A 290 -9.73 54.22 11.79
CA ALA A 290 -9.55 54.53 10.37
C ALA A 290 -9.46 53.26 9.48
N ASN A 291 -8.82 52.18 9.98
CA ASN A 291 -8.69 50.92 9.24
C ASN A 291 -10.02 50.15 9.14
N LEU A 292 -10.82 50.14 10.21
CA LEU A 292 -12.13 49.48 10.21
C LEU A 292 -13.13 50.13 9.24
N ALA A 293 -13.09 51.46 9.12
CA ALA A 293 -13.90 52.19 8.15
C ALA A 293 -13.55 51.84 6.69
N GLY A 294 -12.27 51.61 6.38
CA GLY A 294 -11.83 51.19 5.04
C GLY A 294 -12.31 49.79 4.62
N ILE A 295 -12.35 48.84 5.56
CA ILE A 295 -12.82 47.47 5.30
C ILE A 295 -14.34 47.44 5.05
N ALA A 296 -15.10 48.24 5.81
CA ALA A 296 -16.53 48.37 5.63
C ALA A 296 -16.89 48.95 4.25
N ALA A 297 -16.10 49.91 3.74
CA ALA A 297 -16.27 50.44 2.40
C ALA A 297 -16.02 49.38 1.32
N LEU A 298 -14.96 48.56 1.44
CA LEU A 298 -14.65 47.49 0.48
C LEU A 298 -15.75 46.43 0.36
N ALA A 299 -16.41 46.06 1.46
CA ALA A 299 -17.50 45.08 1.47
C ALA A 299 -18.76 45.60 0.74
N PHE A 300 -18.96 46.92 0.71
CA PHE A 300 -20.09 47.56 0.05
C PHE A 300 -19.97 47.54 -1.48
N PHE A 301 -18.75 47.40 -2.03
CA PHE A 301 -18.48 47.60 -3.45
C PHE A 301 -18.34 46.31 -4.30
N TYR A 302 -18.42 45.09 -3.75
CA TYR A 302 -18.16 43.85 -4.53
C TYR A 302 -19.36 42.87 -4.67
N PRO A 303 -19.76 42.46 -5.89
CA PRO A 303 -21.15 42.25 -6.32
C PRO A 303 -21.46 40.76 -6.62
N LYS A 304 -20.98 39.85 -5.77
CA LYS A 304 -21.00 38.40 -6.01
C LYS A 304 -22.39 37.74 -5.96
N GLU A 305 -23.41 38.41 -5.43
CA GLU A 305 -24.75 37.82 -5.29
C GLU A 305 -25.58 37.87 -6.58
N MET A 306 -25.35 38.85 -7.47
CA MET A 306 -26.07 38.90 -8.75
C MET A 306 -25.67 37.78 -9.72
N MET A 307 -24.43 37.28 -9.64
CA MET A 307 -23.95 36.20 -10.51
C MET A 307 -24.52 34.83 -10.13
N ARG A 308 -24.97 34.63 -8.88
CA ARG A 308 -25.55 33.36 -8.42
C ARG A 308 -26.96 33.12 -8.93
N VAL A 309 -27.75 34.18 -9.13
CA VAL A 309 -29.16 34.09 -9.55
C VAL A 309 -29.29 33.70 -11.03
N ALA A 310 -28.42 34.20 -11.92
CA ALA A 310 -28.42 33.84 -13.35
C ALA A 310 -27.98 32.39 -13.62
N LEU A 311 -27.11 31.83 -12.78
CA LEU A 311 -26.65 30.44 -12.87
C LEU A 311 -27.71 29.41 -12.44
N LEU A 312 -28.65 29.81 -11.59
CA LEU A 312 -29.75 28.96 -11.11
C LEU A 312 -30.84 28.79 -12.17
N THR A 313 -31.19 29.85 -12.90
CA THR A 313 -32.25 29.82 -13.92
C THR A 313 -31.84 29.07 -15.19
N GLY A 314 -30.57 29.17 -15.61
CA GLY A 314 -30.04 28.39 -16.74
C GLY A 314 -29.96 26.88 -16.50
N ASN A 315 -29.82 26.44 -15.25
CA ASN A 315 -29.73 25.01 -14.91
C ASN A 315 -31.08 24.28 -14.98
N VAL A 316 -32.18 24.99 -14.72
CA VAL A 316 -33.53 24.39 -14.72
C VAL A 316 -34.00 24.10 -16.15
N THR A 317 -33.77 25.02 -17.09
CA THR A 317 -34.17 24.86 -18.49
C THR A 317 -33.41 23.73 -19.20
N LEU A 318 -32.11 23.59 -18.91
CA LEU A 318 -31.28 22.51 -19.47
C LEU A 318 -31.78 21.11 -19.04
N ARG A 319 -32.21 20.95 -17.78
CA ARG A 319 -32.69 19.66 -17.26
C ARG A 319 -34.00 19.20 -17.90
N LEU A 320 -34.90 20.12 -18.23
CA LEU A 320 -36.18 19.79 -18.88
C LEU A 320 -35.99 19.27 -20.31
N VAL A 321 -35.05 19.84 -21.07
CA VAL A 321 -34.74 19.38 -22.44
C VAL A 321 -34.16 17.96 -22.43
N ILE A 322 -33.29 17.65 -21.47
CA ILE A 322 -32.68 16.32 -21.33
C ILE A 322 -33.76 15.24 -21.08
N ILE A 323 -34.73 15.51 -20.21
CA ILE A 323 -35.82 14.57 -19.89
C ILE A 323 -36.65 14.24 -21.13
N LEU A 324 -36.97 15.24 -21.97
CA LEU A 324 -37.76 15.05 -23.18
C LEU A 324 -37.06 14.12 -24.19
N VAL A 325 -35.74 14.30 -24.39
CA VAL A 325 -34.94 13.47 -25.31
C VAL A 325 -34.88 12.02 -24.83
N ILE A 326 -34.75 11.79 -23.52
CA ILE A 326 -34.74 10.44 -22.93
C ILE A 326 -36.08 9.72 -23.19
N CYS A 327 -37.21 10.41 -23.05
CA CYS A 327 -38.53 9.81 -23.30
C CYS A 327 -38.72 9.38 -24.77
N VAL A 328 -38.30 10.21 -25.73
CA VAL A 328 -38.45 9.89 -27.17
C VAL A 328 -37.56 8.73 -27.60
N THR A 329 -36.32 8.69 -27.09
CA THR A 329 -35.37 7.60 -27.36
C THR A 329 -35.83 6.26 -26.74
N ALA A 330 -36.48 6.30 -25.57
CA ALA A 330 -37.02 5.09 -24.92
C ALA A 330 -38.16 4.45 -25.71
N VAL A 331 -39.08 5.25 -26.27
CA VAL A 331 -40.23 4.75 -27.05
C VAL A 331 -39.80 4.09 -28.36
N THR A 332 -38.82 4.69 -29.05
CA THR A 332 -38.29 4.16 -30.31
C THR A 332 -37.49 2.87 -30.10
N ALA A 333 -36.70 2.80 -29.01
CA ALA A 333 -35.98 1.59 -28.62
C ALA A 333 -36.92 0.41 -28.33
N LYS A 334 -38.01 0.63 -27.58
CA LYS A 334 -38.99 -0.42 -27.24
C LYS A 334 -39.59 -1.09 -28.48
N ARG A 335 -39.88 -0.30 -29.53
CA ARG A 335 -40.44 -0.82 -30.80
C ARG A 335 -39.45 -1.67 -31.59
N LEU A 336 -38.17 -1.30 -31.60
CA LEU A 336 -37.11 -2.05 -32.27
C LEU A 336 -36.79 -3.37 -31.56
N VAL A 337 -36.81 -3.37 -30.23
CA VAL A 337 -36.58 -4.58 -29.41
C VAL A 337 -37.69 -5.60 -29.62
N TRP A 338 -38.95 -5.17 -29.64
CA TRP A 338 -40.09 -6.08 -29.87
C TRP A 338 -40.01 -6.80 -31.22
N ARG A 339 -39.59 -6.11 -32.28
CA ARG A 339 -39.43 -6.70 -33.63
C ARG A 339 -38.27 -7.70 -33.74
N ARG A 340 -37.25 -7.61 -32.87
CA ARG A 340 -36.12 -8.55 -32.86
C ARG A 340 -36.41 -9.81 -32.05
N LEU A 341 -37.24 -9.71 -31.01
CA LEU A 341 -37.59 -10.85 -30.15
C LEU A 341 -38.42 -11.90 -30.89
N THR A 342 -39.37 -11.48 -31.73
CA THR A 342 -40.25 -12.41 -32.46
C THR A 342 -39.58 -13.19 -33.59
N ARG A 343 -38.36 -12.83 -34.03
CA ARG A 343 -37.64 -13.50 -35.14
C ARG A 343 -36.63 -14.56 -34.66
N ASN A 344 -36.33 -14.65 -33.37
CA ASN A 344 -35.20 -15.42 -32.84
C ASN A 344 -35.57 -16.80 -32.26
N GLU A 345 -36.86 -17.11 -32.03
CA GLU A 345 -37.27 -18.37 -31.37
C GLU A 345 -37.00 -19.63 -32.22
N GLU A 346 -37.19 -19.59 -33.55
CA GLU A 346 -37.04 -20.79 -34.40
C GLU A 346 -35.59 -21.17 -34.74
N VAL A 347 -34.65 -20.22 -34.68
CA VAL A 347 -33.21 -20.48 -34.93
C VAL A 347 -32.50 -21.03 -33.67
N GLY A 348 -33.14 -20.95 -32.51
CA GLY A 348 -32.55 -21.28 -31.20
C GLY A 348 -32.28 -22.78 -30.99
N THR A 349 -33.17 -23.66 -31.44
CA THR A 349 -33.12 -25.11 -31.12
C THR A 349 -31.96 -25.81 -31.82
N LYS A 350 -31.75 -25.58 -33.12
CA LYS A 350 -30.61 -26.14 -33.88
C LYS A 350 -29.24 -25.57 -33.45
N ARG A 351 -29.22 -24.34 -32.92
CA ARG A 351 -27.99 -23.75 -32.34
C ARG A 351 -27.66 -24.38 -31.00
N SER A 352 -28.65 -24.70 -30.18
CA SER A 352 -28.48 -25.32 -28.86
C SER A 352 -27.77 -26.68 -28.93
N GLU A 353 -28.13 -27.53 -29.91
CA GLU A 353 -27.47 -28.84 -30.06
C GLU A 353 -26.01 -28.71 -30.53
N ARG A 354 -25.74 -27.78 -31.46
CA ARG A 354 -24.37 -27.50 -31.91
C ARG A 354 -23.51 -26.93 -30.78
N THR A 355 -24.04 -26.03 -29.97
CA THR A 355 -23.31 -25.47 -28.82
C THR A 355 -23.07 -26.54 -27.75
N ALA A 356 -24.01 -27.46 -27.50
CA ALA A 356 -23.81 -28.57 -26.57
C ALA A 356 -22.70 -29.53 -27.03
N ARG A 357 -22.64 -29.89 -28.31
CA ARG A 357 -21.55 -30.72 -28.87
C ARG A 357 -20.20 -30.02 -28.77
N LEU A 358 -20.12 -28.76 -29.19
CA LEU A 358 -18.90 -27.94 -29.08
C LEU A 358 -18.46 -27.77 -27.62
N PHE A 359 -19.40 -27.63 -26.70
CA PHE A 359 -19.10 -27.54 -25.27
C PHE A 359 -18.50 -28.84 -24.73
N LYS A 360 -19.03 -30.00 -25.14
CA LYS A 360 -18.50 -31.32 -24.76
C LYS A 360 -17.10 -31.55 -25.33
N GLU A 361 -16.87 -31.22 -26.60
CA GLU A 361 -15.55 -31.30 -27.23
C GLU A 361 -14.54 -30.37 -26.58
N ARG A 362 -14.94 -29.12 -26.32
CA ARG A 362 -14.12 -28.16 -25.60
C ARG A 362 -13.77 -28.68 -24.21
N LYS A 363 -14.74 -29.23 -23.43
CA LYS A 363 -14.46 -29.80 -22.11
C LYS A 363 -13.44 -30.95 -22.17
N LYS A 364 -13.54 -31.85 -23.16
CA LYS A 364 -12.55 -32.93 -23.37
C LYS A 364 -11.17 -32.39 -23.75
N PHE A 365 -11.11 -31.42 -24.64
CA PHE A 365 -9.86 -30.79 -25.07
C PHE A 365 -9.18 -30.07 -23.90
N GLU A 366 -9.97 -29.36 -23.09
CA GLU A 366 -9.53 -28.68 -21.88
C GLU A 366 -9.01 -29.68 -20.82
N GLN A 367 -9.69 -30.81 -20.62
CA GLN A 367 -9.20 -31.88 -19.74
C GLN A 367 -7.87 -32.48 -20.24
N ARG A 368 -7.73 -32.72 -21.56
CA ARG A 368 -6.46 -33.20 -22.14
C ARG A 368 -5.33 -32.20 -21.96
N LYS A 369 -5.58 -30.91 -22.18
CA LYS A 369 -4.59 -29.86 -21.94
C LYS A 369 -4.16 -29.80 -20.48
N MET A 370 -5.11 -29.96 -19.56
CA MET A 370 -4.85 -29.98 -18.13
C MET A 370 -3.98 -31.19 -17.75
N GLU A 371 -4.30 -32.39 -18.25
CA GLU A 371 -3.50 -33.58 -17.97
C GLU A 371 -2.07 -33.43 -18.52
N VAL A 372 -1.92 -32.93 -19.74
CA VAL A 372 -0.61 -32.64 -20.34
C VAL A 372 0.18 -31.64 -19.49
N PHE A 373 -0.48 -30.61 -18.93
CA PHE A 373 0.18 -29.66 -18.04
C PHE A 373 0.66 -30.33 -16.74
N PHE A 374 -0.18 -31.14 -16.10
CA PHE A 374 0.23 -31.85 -14.88
C PHE A 374 1.40 -32.79 -15.12
N THR A 375 1.33 -33.63 -16.17
CA THR A 375 2.37 -34.61 -16.48
C THR A 375 3.67 -33.96 -16.96
N ARG A 376 3.59 -32.88 -17.75
CA ARG A 376 4.79 -32.26 -18.33
C ARG A 376 5.45 -31.23 -17.42
N SER A 377 4.65 -30.45 -16.70
CA SER A 377 5.15 -29.30 -15.93
C SER A 377 5.29 -29.61 -14.43
N LEU A 378 4.31 -30.28 -13.81
CA LEU A 378 4.29 -30.44 -12.35
C LEU A 378 4.82 -31.79 -11.86
N GLU A 379 4.56 -32.88 -12.58
CA GLU A 379 5.01 -34.22 -12.20
C GLU A 379 6.55 -34.34 -12.07
N PRO A 380 7.38 -33.68 -12.92
CA PRO A 380 8.83 -33.65 -12.75
C PRO A 380 9.29 -32.83 -11.52
N LEU A 381 8.42 -32.00 -10.95
CA LEU A 381 8.72 -31.21 -9.75
C LEU A 381 8.29 -31.92 -8.47
N THR A 382 7.75 -33.14 -8.56
CA THR A 382 7.41 -33.92 -7.36
C THR A 382 8.67 -34.36 -6.61
N CYS A 383 8.60 -34.40 -5.28
CA CYS A 383 9.74 -34.78 -4.44
C CYS A 383 10.21 -36.22 -4.74
N ALA A 384 9.28 -37.10 -5.14
CA ALA A 384 9.55 -38.48 -5.55
C ALA A 384 10.29 -38.59 -6.89
N ASN A 385 9.92 -37.77 -7.90
CA ASN A 385 10.47 -37.87 -9.26
C ASN A 385 11.73 -37.04 -9.50
N GLY A 386 12.52 -36.79 -8.45
CA GLY A 386 13.74 -36.00 -8.56
C GLY A 386 13.51 -34.49 -8.63
N GLY A 387 12.39 -34.00 -8.07
CA GLY A 387 12.21 -32.58 -7.78
C GLY A 387 13.39 -31.99 -6.99
N PRO A 388 13.55 -30.66 -6.97
CA PRO A 388 14.77 -30.03 -6.49
C PRO A 388 14.98 -30.30 -4.99
N ARG A 389 15.94 -31.17 -4.68
CA ARG A 389 16.39 -31.48 -3.30
C ARG A 389 17.40 -30.48 -2.75
N THR A 390 17.96 -29.65 -3.62
CA THR A 390 18.85 -28.56 -3.26
C THR A 390 18.34 -27.30 -3.93
N ALA A 391 18.54 -26.15 -3.30
CA ALA A 391 18.21 -24.86 -3.89
C ALA A 391 19.27 -24.44 -4.92
N ALA A 392 19.56 -25.33 -5.88
CA ALA A 392 20.50 -25.10 -6.95
C ALA A 392 19.78 -25.25 -8.30
N LEU A 393 20.12 -24.40 -9.26
CA LEU A 393 19.55 -24.49 -10.61
C LEU A 393 19.80 -25.86 -11.26
N ALA A 394 20.97 -26.45 -11.00
CA ALA A 394 21.33 -27.75 -11.53
C ALA A 394 20.39 -28.87 -11.03
N ALA A 395 19.72 -28.68 -9.88
CA ALA A 395 18.78 -29.65 -9.33
C ALA A 395 17.42 -29.64 -10.05
N LEU A 396 17.12 -28.64 -10.88
CA LEU A 396 15.89 -28.62 -11.67
C LEU A 396 15.96 -29.61 -12.85
N PRO A 397 14.83 -30.25 -13.19
CA PRO A 397 14.72 -31.04 -14.40
C PRO A 397 15.13 -30.24 -15.65
N PRO A 398 15.77 -30.86 -16.65
CA PRO A 398 16.24 -30.15 -17.85
C PRO A 398 15.15 -29.35 -18.56
N SER A 399 13.90 -29.82 -18.54
CA SER A 399 12.73 -29.14 -19.11
C SER A 399 12.42 -27.80 -18.45
N HIS A 400 12.82 -27.60 -17.19
CA HIS A 400 12.52 -26.42 -16.38
C HIS A 400 13.72 -25.48 -16.20
N ARG A 401 14.90 -25.85 -16.70
CA ARG A 401 16.08 -24.97 -16.69
C ARG A 401 15.90 -23.84 -17.71
N LYS A 402 15.32 -22.71 -17.27
CA LYS A 402 15.25 -21.48 -18.09
C LYS A 402 16.65 -21.07 -18.55
N ARG A 403 16.81 -20.81 -19.86
CA ARG A 403 18.09 -20.34 -20.43
C ARG A 403 18.54 -19.06 -19.73
N ILE A 404 19.85 -18.91 -19.50
CA ILE A 404 20.47 -17.78 -18.77
C ILE A 404 19.98 -16.41 -19.28
N LYS A 405 19.79 -16.27 -20.60
CA LYS A 405 19.27 -15.03 -21.22
C LYS A 405 17.89 -14.61 -20.71
N LEU A 406 16.97 -15.57 -20.52
CA LEU A 406 15.62 -15.28 -20.00
C LEU A 406 15.67 -14.86 -18.53
N ARG A 407 16.58 -15.47 -17.75
CA ARG A 407 16.80 -15.08 -16.34
C ARG A 407 17.35 -13.68 -16.20
N PHE A 408 18.29 -13.29 -17.04
CA PHE A 408 18.83 -11.93 -17.03
C PHE A 408 17.74 -10.89 -17.37
N LEU A 409 16.87 -11.19 -18.34
CA LEU A 409 15.75 -10.31 -18.68
C LEU A 409 14.73 -10.23 -17.53
N ASP A 410 14.38 -11.35 -16.89
CA ASP A 410 13.49 -11.36 -15.73
C ASP A 410 14.08 -10.60 -14.53
N LEU A 411 15.38 -10.77 -14.26
CA LEU A 411 16.09 -10.04 -13.21
C LEU A 411 16.10 -8.54 -13.50
N LYS A 412 16.42 -8.17 -14.74
CA LYS A 412 16.44 -6.77 -15.17
C LYS A 412 15.05 -6.14 -15.13
N ALA A 413 14.00 -6.88 -15.49
CA ALA A 413 12.61 -6.44 -15.38
C ALA A 413 12.17 -6.24 -13.91
N ARG A 414 12.65 -7.09 -13.00
CA ARG A 414 12.36 -6.98 -11.56
C ARG A 414 13.10 -5.81 -10.89
N LEU A 415 14.36 -5.57 -11.24
CA LEU A 415 15.20 -4.55 -10.61
C LEU A 415 15.10 -3.17 -11.28
N CYS A 416 14.76 -3.08 -12.56
CA CYS A 416 14.76 -1.82 -13.31
C CYS A 416 13.38 -1.49 -13.88
N ARG A 417 12.75 -0.40 -13.39
CA ARG A 417 11.46 0.14 -13.87
C ARG A 417 11.31 0.28 -15.39
N PRO A 418 12.32 0.69 -16.20
CA PRO A 418 12.14 0.79 -17.66
C PRO A 418 12.00 -0.57 -18.37
N PHE A 419 12.25 -1.69 -17.69
CA PHE A 419 12.12 -3.05 -18.23
C PHE A 419 10.99 -3.85 -17.57
N ALA A 420 10.22 -3.25 -16.66
CA ALA A 420 9.12 -3.90 -15.93
C ALA A 420 7.81 -4.01 -16.75
N ARG A 421 7.87 -4.01 -18.09
CA ARG A 421 6.71 -4.07 -18.99
C ARG A 421 6.68 -5.34 -19.81
#